data_AF-A0A0P8A9S6-F1
#
_entry.id   AF-A0A0P8A9S6-F1
#
_cell.length_a   1.000
_cell.length_b   1.000
_cell.length_c   1.000
_cell.angle_alpha   90.00
_cell.angle_beta   90.00
_cell.angle_gamma   90.00
#
_symmetry.space_group_name_H-M   'P 1'
#
loop_
_entity.id
_entity.type
_entity.pdbx_description
1 polymer ?
#
loop_
_entity_poly.entity_id
_entity_poly.type
_entity_poly.pdbx_seq_one_letter_code
_entity_poly.pdbx_strand_id
1 'polypeptide(L)' 'MGTITVNVKDDVEKDFRKLVRSVHGARKGDLGKALTEAMQKWVYEKRQEKIAQEALKLLELKFNFGKRLYRDRDELYER' A
#
# COMPACT_ATOMS: atom_id res chain seq x y z
N MET A 1 -10.83 -18.66 -8.88
CA MET A 1 -9.94 -17.96 -9.83
C MET A 1 -10.85 -17.14 -10.74
N GLY A 2 -10.77 -15.82 -10.71
CA GLY A 2 -11.59 -14.95 -11.56
C GLY A 2 -10.84 -14.61 -12.84
N THR A 3 -11.55 -14.49 -13.96
CA THR A 3 -10.98 -14.03 -15.23
C THR A 3 -11.32 -12.56 -15.41
N ILE A 4 -10.31 -11.75 -15.74
CA ILE A 4 -10.50 -10.33 -16.10
C ILE A 4 -10.03 -10.14 -17.53
N THR A 5 -10.79 -9.37 -18.31
CA THR A 5 -10.38 -8.93 -19.65
C THR A 5 -10.23 -7.42 -19.58
N VAL A 6 -9.02 -6.92 -19.84
CA VAL A 6 -8.70 -5.50 -19.76
C VAL A 6 -7.92 -5.08 -21.01
N ASN A 7 -8.23 -3.89 -21.51
CA ASN A 7 -7.43 -3.26 -22.57
C ASN A 7 -6.37 -2.40 -21.91
N VAL A 8 -5.11 -2.68 -22.24
CA VAL A 8 -3.94 -1.95 -21.75
C VAL A 8 -3.18 -1.46 -22.96
N LYS A 9 -2.46 -0.34 -22.83
CA LYS A 9 -1.61 0.14 -23.92
C LYS A 9 -0.51 -0.87 -24.24
N ASP A 10 -0.19 -1.01 -25.52
CA ASP A 10 0.78 -1.99 -26.03
C ASP A 10 2.18 -1.83 -25.45
N ASP A 11 2.61 -0.60 -25.20
CA ASP A 11 3.90 -0.28 -24.58
C ASP A 11 3.97 -0.83 -23.15
N VAL A 12 2.94 -0.56 -22.35
CA VAL A 12 2.80 -1.05 -20.97
C VAL A 12 2.76 -2.57 -20.94
N GLU A 13 2.01 -3.20 -21.83
CA GLU A 13 1.92 -4.67 -21.92
C GLU A 13 3.29 -5.30 -22.23
N LYS A 14 4.00 -4.76 -23.22
CA LYS A 14 5.31 -5.26 -23.64
C LYS A 14 6.33 -5.15 -22.52
N ASP A 15 6.38 -4.01 -21.84
CA ASP A 15 7.34 -3.80 -20.78
C ASP A 15 7.02 -4.63 -19.54
N PHE A 16 5.74 -4.75 -19.19
CA PHE A 16 5.32 -5.68 -18.14
C PHE A 16 5.72 -7.12 -18.46
N ARG A 17 5.46 -7.60 -19.68
CA ARG A 17 5.82 -8.95 -20.11
C ARG A 17 7.34 -9.20 -20.08
N LYS A 18 8.16 -8.22 -20.45
CA LYS A 18 9.64 -8.31 -20.31
C LYS A 18 10.05 -8.42 -18.84
N LEU A 19 9.47 -7.60 -17.97
CA LEU A 19 9.75 -7.61 -16.54
C LEU A 19 9.40 -8.97 -15.92
N VAL A 20 8.20 -9.50 -16.22
CA VAL A 20 7.78 -10.84 -15.75
C VAL A 20 8.78 -11.91 -16.20
N ARG A 21 9.23 -11.86 -17.45
CA ARG A 21 10.25 -12.79 -17.96
C ARG A 21 11.55 -12.74 -17.19
N SER A 22 12.00 -11.56 -16.76
CA SER A 22 13.21 -11.42 -15.95
C SER A 22 13.07 -11.90 -14.50
N VAL A 23 11.88 -11.76 -13.90
CA VAL A 23 11.66 -12.05 -12.47
C VAL A 23 11.21 -13.48 -12.23
N HIS A 24 10.23 -13.95 -12.99
CA HIS A 24 9.57 -15.25 -12.79
C HIS A 24 9.97 -16.30 -13.84
N GLY A 25 10.57 -15.86 -14.96
CA GLY A 25 10.90 -16.71 -16.10
C GLY A 25 9.83 -16.67 -17.20
N ALA A 26 9.86 -17.63 -18.12
CA ALA A 26 9.03 -17.64 -19.33
C ALA A 26 8.02 -18.81 -19.38
N ARG A 27 7.57 -19.32 -18.22
CA ARG A 27 6.64 -20.46 -18.15
C ARG A 27 5.18 -20.00 -18.28
N LYS A 28 4.33 -20.92 -18.74
CA LYS A 28 2.89 -20.70 -18.82
C LYS A 28 2.34 -20.50 -17.39
N GLY A 29 1.76 -19.34 -17.14
CA GLY A 29 1.18 -18.97 -15.84
C GLY A 29 1.91 -17.82 -15.13
N ASP A 30 3.17 -17.54 -15.50
CA ASP A 30 3.98 -16.51 -14.83
C ASP A 30 3.37 -15.11 -14.99
N LEU A 31 2.78 -14.81 -16.15
CA LEU A 31 2.09 -13.54 -16.40
C LEU A 31 0.86 -13.35 -15.49
N GLY A 32 0.08 -14.41 -15.28
CA GLY A 32 -1.10 -14.37 -14.40
C GLY A 32 -0.69 -14.23 -12.93
N LYS A 33 0.39 -14.90 -12.54
CA LYS A 33 0.96 -14.79 -11.19
C LYS A 33 1.47 -13.37 -10.93
N ALA A 34 2.26 -12.81 -11.84
CA ALA A 34 2.76 -11.45 -11.73
C ALA A 34 1.63 -10.41 -11.75
N LEU A 35 0.59 -10.62 -12.56
CA LEU A 35 -0.59 -9.74 -12.55
C LEU A 35 -1.29 -9.77 -11.19
N THR A 36 -1.44 -10.96 -10.60
CA THR A 36 -2.03 -11.12 -9.27
C THR A 36 -1.20 -10.40 -8.20
N GLU A 37 0.13 -10.57 -8.22
CA GLU A 37 1.06 -9.89 -7.31
C GLU A 37 0.97 -8.36 -7.46
N ALA A 38 0.95 -7.86 -8.70
CA ALA A 38 0.82 -6.43 -8.99
C ALA A 38 -0.51 -5.85 -8.47
N MET A 39 -1.63 -6.56 -8.68
CA MET A 39 -2.94 -6.14 -8.17
C MET A 39 -2.97 -6.12 -6.64
N GLN A 40 -2.40 -7.14 -5.98
CA GLN A 40 -2.33 -7.19 -4.52
C GLN A 40 -1.51 -6.03 -3.96
N LYS A 41 -0.35 -5.74 -4.56
CA LYS A 41 0.50 -4.63 -4.17
C LYS A 41 -0.21 -3.29 -4.32
N TRP A 42 -0.87 -3.07 -5.45
CA TRP A 42 -1.63 -1.83 -5.70
C TRP A 42 -2.76 -1.61 -4.67
N VAL A 43 -3.52 -2.67 -4.36
CA VAL A 43 -4.59 -2.60 -3.34
C VAL A 43 -4.02 -2.26 -1.97
N TYR A 44 -2.89 -2.87 -1.60
CA TYR A 44 -2.22 -2.60 -0.34
C TYR A 44 -1.76 -1.14 -0.25
N GLU A 45 -1.05 -0.65 -1.27
CA GLU A 45 -0.56 0.74 -1.32
C GLU A 45 -1.69 1.75 -1.21
N LYS A 46 -2.81 1.53 -1.93
CA LYS A 46 -3.98 2.43 -1.86
C LYS A 46 -4.68 2.41 -0.51
N ARG A 47 -4.68 1.27 0.20
CA ARG A 47 -5.17 1.21 1.59
C ARG A 47 -4.26 1.99 2.54
N GLN A 48 -2.94 1.84 2.40
CA GLN A 48 -1.98 2.57 3.25
C GLN A 48 -2.04 4.08 3.01
N GLU A 49 -2.16 4.51 1.76
CA GLU A 49 -2.34 5.92 1.40
C GLU A 49 -3.57 6.52 2.10
N LYS A 50 -4.70 5.79 2.10
CA LYS A 50 -5.92 6.22 2.78
C LYS A 50 -5.71 6.35 4.29
N ILE A 51 -5.10 5.36 4.94
CA ILE A 51 -4.82 5.39 6.38
C ILE A 51 -3.93 6.59 6.73
N ALA A 52 -2.88 6.82 5.94
CA ALA A 52 -1.97 7.95 6.15
C ALA A 52 -2.69 9.30 6.03
N GLN A 53 -3.57 9.46 5.03
CA GLN A 53 -4.37 10.67 4.86
C GLN A 53 -5.35 10.88 6.02
N GLU A 54 -5.98 9.81 6.53
CA GLU A 54 -6.87 9.89 7.69
C GLU A 54 -6.10 10.27 8.96
N ALA A 55 -4.92 9.70 9.19
CA ALA A 55 -4.05 10.04 10.31
C ALA A 55 -3.59 11.51 10.24
N LEU A 56 -3.23 12.00 9.05
CA LEU A 56 -2.88 13.41 8.85
C LEU A 56 -4.04 14.34 9.17
N LYS A 57 -5.26 14.02 8.71
CA LYS A 57 -6.46 14.80 9.04
C LYS A 57 -6.73 14.85 10.55
N LEU A 58 -6.52 13.73 11.25
CA LEU A 58 -6.64 13.68 12.71
C LEU A 58 -5.60 14.55 13.42
N LEU A 59 -4.39 14.67 12.87
CA LEU A 59 -3.36 15.59 13.39
C LEU A 59 -3.69 17.06 13.12
N GLU A 60 -4.26 17.37 11.94
CA GLU A 60 -4.68 18.73 11.56
C GLU A 60 -5.85 19.24 12.41
N LEU A 61 -6.75 18.33 12.78
CA LEU A 61 -7.74 18.59 13.82
C LEU A 61 -6.98 18.80 15.12
N LYS A 62 -6.65 20.06 15.44
CA LYS A 62 -5.90 20.48 16.64
C LYS A 62 -6.51 19.85 17.89
N PHE A 63 -6.04 18.65 18.23
CA PHE A 63 -6.48 17.93 19.40
C PHE A 63 -5.96 18.72 20.59
N ASN A 64 -6.88 19.33 21.33
CA ASN A 64 -6.56 19.94 22.61
C ASN A 64 -6.36 18.78 23.59
N PHE A 65 -5.10 18.38 23.80
CA PHE A 65 -4.71 17.32 24.75
C PHE A 65 -4.99 17.70 26.23
N GLY A 66 -5.80 18.74 26.47
CA GLY A 66 -6.02 19.33 27.78
C GLY A 66 -4.77 20.05 28.30
N LYS A 67 -4.80 20.42 29.58
CA LYS A 67 -3.59 20.89 30.25
C LYS A 67 -2.63 19.70 30.36
N ARG A 68 -1.38 19.89 29.96
CA ARG A 68 -0.32 18.89 30.12
C ARG A 68 -0.23 18.55 31.61
N LEU A 69 -0.69 17.34 31.99
CA LEU A 69 -0.79 16.90 33.39
C LEU A 69 0.58 16.54 33.98
N TYR A 70 1.57 16.29 33.12
CA TYR A 70 2.89 15.82 33.52
C TYR A 70 3.99 16.50 32.69
N ARG A 71 5.07 16.94 33.33
CA ARG A 71 6.21 17.56 32.65
C ARG A 71 7.23 16.50 32.22
N ASP A 72 7.53 15.58 33.13
CA ASP A 72 8.55 14.56 32.98
C ASP A 72 7.95 13.15 32.85
N ARG A 73 8.64 12.27 32.14
CA ARG A 73 8.14 10.91 31.82
C ARG A 73 7.98 10.04 33.07
N ASP A 74 8.78 10.32 34.10
CA ASP A 74 8.79 9.56 35.35
C ASP A 74 7.49 9.75 36.15
N GLU A 75 6.81 10.90 35.97
CA GLU A 75 5.51 11.19 36.59
C GLU A 75 4.36 10.34 36.03
N LEU A 76 4.58 9.63 34.90
CA LEU A 76 3.55 8.86 34.21
C LEU A 76 3.31 7.46 34.81
N TYR A 77 4.26 6.95 35.59
CA TYR A 77 4.29 5.55 36.04
C TYR A 77 4.20 5.38 37.56
N GLU A 78 4.07 6.46 38.34
CA GLU A 78 3.88 6.36 39.79
C GLU A 78 2.42 6.03 40.13
N ARG A 79 2.13 4.72 40.21
CA ARG A 79 0.99 4.15 40.93
C ARG A 79 1.45 3.05 41.86
#